data_AF-A0A1Y1KZV1-F1
#
_entry.id   AF-A0A1Y1KZV1-F1
#
_cell.length_a   1.000
_cell.length_b   1.000
_cell.length_c   1.000
_cell.angle_alpha   90.00
_cell.angle_beta   90.00
_cell.angle_gamma   90.00
#
_symmetry.space_group_name_H-M   'P 1'
#
loop_
_entity.id
_entity.type
_entity.pdbx_description
1 polymer ?
#
loop_
_entity_poly.entity_id
_entity_poly.type
_entity_poly.pdbx_seq_one_letter_code
_entity_poly.pdbx_strand_id
1 'polypeptide(L)'
;RNVTSLKKCYENAKKTVRKNVAHERLEYIKTGGGTPNTIVDDKNEDLILSIVNPKTVVGIHNTFVCDMVMECLPEDIAISTTMSHEALPVSNLEAPSTSASEMA
;
A
#
# COMPACT_ATOMS: atom_id res chain seq x y z
N ARG A 1 33.16 1.39 -19.87
CA ARG A 1 32.05 0.86 -19.04
C ARG A 1 32.33 -0.63 -18.77
N ASN A 2 32.35 -1.07 -17.52
CA ASN A 2 32.56 -2.48 -17.14
C ASN A 2 31.22 -3.08 -16.66
N VAL A 3 30.99 -4.36 -16.93
CA VAL A 3 29.80 -5.12 -16.48
C VAL A 3 29.57 -4.95 -14.97
N THR A 4 30.62 -5.00 -14.16
CA THR A 4 30.52 -4.84 -12.70
C THR A 4 30.04 -3.45 -12.30
N SER A 5 30.59 -2.41 -12.95
CA SER A 5 30.18 -1.01 -12.73
C SER A 5 28.74 -0.75 -13.15
N LEU A 6 28.28 -1.39 -14.23
CA LEU A 6 26.91 -1.25 -14.72
C LEU A 6 25.91 -1.93 -13.79
N LYS A 7 26.20 -3.16 -13.35
CA LYS A 7 25.38 -3.86 -12.35
C LYS A 7 25.27 -3.03 -11.07
N LYS A 8 26.40 -2.52 -10.55
CA LYS A 8 26.41 -1.69 -9.35
C LYS A 8 25.58 -0.41 -9.52
N CYS A 9 25.67 0.23 -10.68
CA CYS A 9 24.88 1.41 -11.01
C CYS A 9 23.37 1.11 -10.96
N TYR A 10 22.93 0.03 -11.62
CA TYR A 10 21.54 -0.39 -11.59
C TYR A 10 21.04 -0.77 -10.18
N GLU A 11 21.85 -1.53 -9.41
CA GLU A 11 21.50 -1.86 -8.02
C GLU A 11 21.36 -0.62 -7.14
N ASN A 12 22.21 0.39 -7.33
CA ASN A 12 22.08 1.66 -6.62
C ASN A 12 20.81 2.40 -7.04
N ALA A 13 20.51 2.44 -8.34
CA ALA A 13 19.30 3.09 -8.85
C ALA A 13 18.03 2.45 -8.26
N LYS A 14 17.95 1.11 -8.19
CA LYS A 14 16.85 0.41 -7.51
C LYS A 14 16.69 0.82 -6.04
N LYS A 15 17.80 0.99 -5.33
CA LYS A 15 17.75 1.42 -3.91
C LYS A 15 17.25 2.86 -3.78
N THR A 16 17.69 3.75 -4.66
CA THR A 16 17.23 5.15 -4.69
C THR A 16 15.73 5.21 -4.96
N VAL A 17 15.23 4.56 -6.00
CA VAL A 17 13.81 4.56 -6.36
C VAL A 17 12.93 4.02 -5.21
N ARG A 18 13.31 2.90 -4.58
CA ARG A 18 12.57 2.39 -3.41
C ARG A 18 12.53 3.38 -2.25
N LYS A 19 13.63 4.10 -2.03
CA LYS A 19 13.70 5.12 -0.98
C LYS A 19 12.80 6.31 -1.31
N ASN A 20 12.77 6.74 -2.58
CA ASN A 20 11.93 7.84 -3.04
C ASN A 20 10.45 7.53 -2.84
N VAL A 21 9.99 6.35 -3.31
CA VAL A 21 8.59 5.92 -3.15
C VAL A 21 8.18 5.83 -1.68
N ALA A 22 9.06 5.28 -0.82
CA ALA A 22 8.79 5.22 0.61
C ALA A 22 8.71 6.62 1.26
N HIS A 23 9.55 7.55 0.79
CA HIS A 23 9.53 8.94 1.26
C HIS A 23 8.27 9.67 0.79
N GLU A 24 7.86 9.50 -0.46
CA GLU A 24 6.63 10.07 -1.00
C GLU A 24 5.41 9.60 -0.23
N ARG A 25 5.29 8.28 0.02
CA ARG A 25 4.22 7.73 0.86
C ARG A 25 4.23 8.31 2.26
N LEU A 26 5.41 8.48 2.86
CA LEU A 26 5.54 9.09 4.17
C LEU A 26 5.07 10.55 4.17
N GLU A 27 5.44 11.33 3.16
CA GLU A 27 4.98 12.72 3.02
C GLU A 27 3.47 12.79 2.81
N TYR A 28 2.90 11.92 1.98
CA TYR A 28 1.45 11.81 1.79
C TYR A 28 0.71 11.54 3.11
N ILE A 29 1.24 10.64 3.94
CA ILE A 29 0.65 10.34 5.25
C ILE A 29 0.78 11.55 6.19
N LYS A 30 1.94 12.21 6.20
CA LYS A 30 2.17 13.42 7.04
C LYS A 30 1.23 14.56 6.70
N THR A 31 0.90 14.75 5.42
CA THR A 31 -0.02 15.80 4.96
C THR A 31 -1.50 15.42 5.15
N GLY A 32 -1.81 14.22 5.64
CA GLY A 32 -3.18 13.72 5.75
C GLY A 32 -3.83 13.44 4.39
N GLY A 33 -3.02 13.12 3.37
CA GLY A 33 -3.47 12.84 2.01
C GLY A 33 -3.37 14.02 1.03
N GLY A 34 -2.71 15.10 1.42
CA GLY A 34 -2.37 16.20 0.50
C GLY A 34 -1.22 15.84 -0.43
N THR A 35 -1.15 16.50 -1.58
CA THR A 35 -0.09 16.28 -2.59
C THR A 35 1.31 16.42 -1.97
N PRO A 36 2.16 15.39 -2.05
CA PRO A 36 3.55 15.47 -1.59
C PRO A 36 4.32 16.55 -2.37
N ASN A 37 5.18 17.30 -1.68
CA ASN A 37 6.13 18.20 -2.34
C ASN A 37 7.33 17.40 -2.83
N THR A 38 7.19 16.62 -3.90
CA THR A 38 8.29 15.86 -4.50
C THR A 38 8.86 16.61 -5.71
N ILE A 39 10.16 16.93 -5.67
CA ILE A 39 10.92 17.68 -6.72
C ILE A 39 11.90 16.74 -7.46
N VAL A 40 11.70 15.42 -7.40
CA VAL A 40 12.64 14.47 -8.02
C VAL A 40 12.10 14.04 -9.38
N ASP A 41 12.52 14.72 -10.44
CA ASP A 41 12.29 14.32 -11.84
C ASP A 41 13.51 13.53 -12.34
N ASP A 42 13.65 12.27 -11.92
CA ASP A 42 14.54 11.33 -12.61
C ASP A 42 13.74 10.60 -13.67
N LYS A 43 14.00 10.92 -14.94
CA LYS A 43 13.30 10.34 -16.10
C LYS A 43 13.39 8.81 -16.20
N ASN A 44 14.32 8.20 -15.47
CA ASN A 44 14.50 6.76 -15.44
C ASN A 44 13.79 6.08 -14.27
N GLU A 45 13.24 6.84 -13.32
CA GLU A 45 12.56 6.32 -12.14
C GLU A 45 11.39 5.42 -12.54
N ASP A 46 10.50 5.89 -13.41
CA ASP A 46 9.36 5.13 -13.94
C ASP A 46 9.79 3.82 -14.62
N LEU A 47 10.85 3.89 -15.43
CA LEU A 47 11.38 2.71 -16.11
C LEU A 47 11.91 1.70 -15.08
N ILE A 48 12.65 2.15 -14.08
CA ILE A 48 13.18 1.27 -13.02
C ILE A 48 12.02 0.68 -12.21
N LEU A 49 11.02 1.49 -11.84
CA LEU A 49 9.79 1.07 -11.16
C LEU A 49 9.06 -0.04 -11.93
N SER A 50 8.95 0.09 -13.25
CA SER A 50 8.30 -0.92 -14.11
C SER A 50 9.02 -2.27 -14.14
N ILE A 51 10.33 -2.29 -13.86
CA ILE A 51 11.16 -3.50 -13.91
C ILE A 51 11.29 -4.15 -12.52
N VAL A 52 11.29 -3.36 -11.44
CA VAL A 52 11.48 -3.89 -10.10
C VAL A 52 10.24 -4.62 -9.58
N ASN A 53 10.45 -5.60 -8.71
CA ASN A 53 9.35 -6.33 -8.10
C ASN A 53 8.51 -5.38 -7.20
N PRO A 54 7.19 -5.25 -7.45
CA PRO A 54 6.33 -4.30 -6.73
C PRO A 54 6.26 -4.60 -5.22
N LYS A 55 6.36 -5.89 -4.81
CA LYS A 55 6.37 -6.29 -3.39
C LYS A 55 7.55 -5.69 -2.62
N THR A 56 8.63 -5.36 -3.33
CA THR A 56 9.83 -4.76 -2.72
C THR A 56 9.78 -3.23 -2.66
N VAL A 57 8.77 -2.63 -3.29
CA VAL A 57 8.54 -1.18 -3.33
C VAL A 57 7.40 -0.83 -2.36
N VAL A 58 6.23 -1.46 -2.53
CA VAL A 58 5.01 -1.17 -1.74
C VAL A 58 5.00 -1.93 -0.41
N GLY A 59 5.72 -3.05 -0.34
CA GLY A 59 5.72 -3.98 0.79
C GLY A 59 4.74 -5.14 0.60
N ILE A 60 4.61 -5.96 1.64
CA ILE A 60 3.64 -7.06 1.68
C ILE A 60 2.32 -6.51 2.22
N HIS A 61 1.23 -6.76 1.50
CA HIS A 61 -0.10 -6.38 1.94
C HIS A 61 -0.43 -7.07 3.28
N ASN A 62 -0.85 -6.27 4.25
CA ASN A 62 -1.24 -6.76 5.57
C ASN A 62 -2.60 -6.17 5.94
N THR A 63 -3.61 -7.03 6.04
CA THR A 63 -5.00 -6.68 6.36
C THR A 63 -5.19 -6.19 7.80
N PHE A 64 -4.20 -6.36 8.66
CA PHE A 64 -4.28 -6.02 10.08
C PHE A 64 -3.68 -4.65 10.42
N VAL A 65 -3.13 -3.92 9.43
CA VAL A 65 -2.56 -2.58 9.67
C VAL A 65 -3.54 -1.53 9.17
N CYS A 66 -4.12 -0.78 10.10
CA CYS A 66 -5.13 0.26 9.85
C CYS A 66 -4.62 1.47 9.04
N ASP A 67 -3.31 1.57 8.77
CA ASP A 67 -2.69 2.69 8.05
C ASP A 67 -2.39 2.38 6.58
N MET A 68 -2.85 1.24 6.06
CA MET A 68 -2.60 0.87 4.68
C MET A 68 -3.53 1.63 3.74
N VAL A 69 -3.09 2.83 3.32
CA VAL A 69 -3.68 3.59 2.22
C VAL A 69 -3.75 2.68 1.00
N MET A 70 -4.98 2.41 0.56
CA MET A 70 -5.28 1.51 -0.54
C MET A 70 -4.95 2.22 -1.87
N GLU A 71 -3.72 2.11 -2.34
CA GLU A 71 -3.43 2.41 -3.75
C GLU A 71 -3.89 1.21 -4.58
N CYS A 72 -4.85 1.46 -5.48
CA CYS A 72 -5.37 0.47 -6.42
C CYS A 72 -4.24 -0.03 -7.31
N LEU A 73 -3.79 -1.26 -7.05
CA LEU A 73 -3.02 -2.01 -8.04
C LEU A 73 -4.01 -2.59 -9.07
N PRO A 74 -3.68 -2.58 -10.37
CA PRO A 74 -4.49 -3.26 -11.38
C PRO A 74 -4.66 -4.74 -11.03
N GLU A 75 -5.87 -5.25 -11.24
CA GLU A 75 -6.44 -6.49 -10.68
C GLU A 75 -5.78 -7.80 -11.18
N ASP A 76 -4.67 -7.74 -11.91
CA ASP A 76 -4.09 -8.89 -12.61
C ASP A 76 -3.02 -9.66 -11.81
N ILE A 77 -2.82 -9.35 -10.52
CA ILE A 77 -1.97 -10.15 -9.61
C ILE A 77 -2.83 -10.78 -8.50
N ALA A 78 -3.89 -11.46 -8.91
CA ALA A 78 -4.65 -12.35 -8.04
C ALA A 78 -3.80 -13.60 -7.73
N ILE A 79 -3.04 -13.58 -6.64
CA ILE A 79 -2.48 -14.82 -6.08
C ILE A 79 -3.64 -15.52 -5.35
N SER A 80 -4.21 -16.52 -6.00
CA SER A 80 -5.20 -17.43 -5.47
C SER A 80 -4.73 -18.04 -4.14
N THR A 81 -5.17 -17.45 -3.03
CA THR A 81 -5.13 -18.11 -1.72
C THR A 81 -6.56 -18.41 -1.32
N THR A 82 -7.08 -19.54 -1.79
CA THR A 82 -8.29 -20.13 -1.25
C THR A 82 -7.96 -20.70 0.12
N MET A 83 -8.36 -20.02 1.20
CA MET A 83 -8.51 -20.64 2.52
C MET A 83 -9.99 -20.69 2.85
N SER A 84 -10.58 -21.85 2.58
CA SER A 84 -11.91 -22.26 3.00
C SER A 84 -12.01 -22.24 4.54
N HIS A 85 -12.88 -21.39 5.07
CA HIS A 85 -13.46 -21.57 6.39
C HIS A 85 -14.97 -21.35 6.30
N GLU A 86 -15.72 -22.38 6.70
CA GLU A 86 -17.17 -22.40 6.73
C GLU A 86 -17.74 -21.24 7.54
N ALA A 87 -18.81 -20.65 7.01
CA ALA A 87 -19.62 -19.68 7.72
C ALA A 87 -20.45 -20.40 8.80
N LEU A 88 -20.27 -20.01 10.06
CA LEU A 88 -21.22 -20.36 11.11
C LEU A 88 -22.43 -19.41 11.05
N PRO A 89 -23.67 -19.92 11.17
CA PRO A 89 -24.87 -19.12 10.98
C PRO A 89 -25.08 -18.12 12.12
N VAL A 90 -25.22 -16.84 11.78
CA VAL A 90 -25.64 -15.79 12.69
C VAL A 90 -27.13 -15.99 13.01
N SER A 91 -27.44 -16.43 14.24
CA SER A 91 -28.80 -16.50 14.75
C SER A 91 -29.37 -15.09 14.99
N ASN A 92 -30.52 -14.85 14.36
CA ASN A 92 -31.32 -13.62 14.34
C ASN A 92 -31.86 -13.15 15.70
N LEU A 93 -32.14 -11.84 15.76
CA LEU A 93 -33.17 -11.13 16.56
C LEU A 93 -32.98 -11.16 18.10
N GLU A 94 -33.06 -10.07 18.85
CA GLU A 94 -34.10 -9.04 18.89
C GLU A 94 -33.54 -7.66 19.30
N ALA A 95 -34.13 -6.61 18.72
CA ALA A 95 -34.03 -5.25 19.23
C ALA A 95 -35.02 -5.04 20.39
N PRO A 96 -34.71 -4.19 21.39
CA PRO A 96 -35.76 -3.48 22.11
C PRO A 96 -35.73 -1.99 21.79
N SER A 97 -36.88 -1.60 21.27
CA SER A 97 -37.49 -0.28 21.14
C SER A 97 -37.08 0.81 22.15
N THR A 98 -36.92 2.01 21.61
CA THR A 98 -37.03 3.33 22.25
C THR A 98 -38.31 3.53 23.08
N SER A 99 -38.22 4.13 24.27
CA SER A 99 -39.11 5.24 24.69
C SER A 99 -38.69 5.90 26.03
N ALA A 100 -38.35 7.20 25.93
CA ALA A 100 -38.77 8.36 26.74
C ALA A 100 -38.69 8.40 28.29
N SER A 101 -38.14 9.53 28.78
CA SER A 101 -38.71 10.49 29.74
C SER A 101 -37.64 10.96 30.75
N GLU A 102 -37.01 12.11 30.55
CA GLU A 102 -37.38 13.45 31.04
C GLU A 102 -37.24 13.68 32.56
N MET A 103 -36.72 14.88 32.85
CA MET A 103 -36.27 15.44 34.12
C MET A 103 -37.31 15.40 35.25
N ALA A 104 -36.82 15.20 36.48
CA ALA A 104 -37.09 16.04 37.64
C ALA A 104 -36.06 15.76 38.75
#